data_AF-A0A2M8EWE9-F1
#
_entry.id   AF-A0A2M8EWE9-F1
#
_cell.length_a   1.000
_cell.length_b   1.000
_cell.length_c   1.000
_cell.angle_alpha   90.00
_cell.angle_beta   90.00
_cell.angle_gamma   90.00
#
_symmetry.space_group_name_H-M   'P 1'
#
loop_
_entity.id
_entity.type
_entity.pdbx_description
1 polymer ?
#
loop_
_entity_poly.entity_id
_entity_poly.type
_entity_poly.pdbx_seq_one_letter_code
_entity_poly.pdbx_strand_id
1 'polypeptide(L)'
;MLFLFAGLLLSLFVYSYALIDPNLTLINHPLWVVFRDPLVYFGYYQRQASTVIFIILLLLLFLFHWYFTNNYKRFSLWKIIGIISVFSIISYPFLSHDFFNYIFDAKILTFYGKNPYELMPGFFYQDEWLRFMH
;
A
#
# COMPACT_ATOMS: atom_id res chain seq x y z
N MET A 1 18.96 17.86 -4.72
CA MET A 1 18.94 16.39 -4.62
C MET A 1 18.09 15.89 -3.46
N LEU A 2 18.41 16.21 -2.19
CA LEU A 2 17.56 15.80 -1.06
C LEU A 2 16.11 16.30 -1.17
N PHE A 3 15.88 17.55 -1.59
CA PHE A 3 14.52 18.07 -1.82
C PHE A 3 13.77 17.32 -2.93
N LEU A 4 14.45 16.97 -4.03
CA LEU A 4 13.85 16.19 -5.12
C LEU A 4 13.52 14.76 -4.66
N PHE A 5 14.40 14.17 -3.84
CA PHE A 5 14.14 12.87 -3.22
C PHE A 5 12.96 12.92 -2.25
N ALA A 6 12.86 13.96 -1.43
CA ALA A 6 11.70 14.17 -0.56
C ALA A 6 10.41 14.36 -1.37
N GLY A 7 10.46 15.09 -2.49
CA GLY A 7 9.34 15.20 -3.43
C GLY A 7 8.94 13.85 -4.03
N LEU A 8 9.91 13.01 -4.41
CA LEU A 8 9.65 11.65 -4.88
C LEU A 8 8.98 10.79 -3.79
N LEU A 9 9.46 10.87 -2.55
CA LEU A 9 8.87 10.14 -1.42
C LEU A 9 7.47 10.66 -1.07
N LEU A 10 7.22 11.97 -1.20
CA LEU A 10 5.88 12.53 -1.07
C LEU A 10 4.94 11.97 -2.14
N SER A 11 5.39 11.89 -3.39
CA SER A 11 4.60 11.27 -4.47
C SER A 11 4.34 9.79 -4.21
N LEU A 12 5.32 9.04 -3.70
CA LEU A 12 5.14 7.64 -3.31
C LEU A 12 4.16 7.49 -2.13
N PHE A 13 4.25 8.38 -1.15
CA PHE A 13 3.32 8.45 -0.03
C PHE A 13 1.88 8.66 -0.51
N VAL A 14 1.64 9.65 -1.38
CA VAL A 14 0.29 9.89 -1.94
C VAL A 14 -0.16 8.68 -2.78
N TYR A 15 0.73 8.12 -3.60
CA TYR A 15 0.44 6.94 -4.41
C TYR A 15 0.07 5.72 -3.56
N SER A 16 0.64 5.57 -2.35
CA SER A 16 0.32 4.43 -1.47
C SER A 16 -1.19 4.31 -1.17
N TYR A 17 -1.92 5.43 -1.11
CA TYR A 17 -3.37 5.43 -0.89
C TYR A 17 -4.19 5.06 -2.13
N ALA A 18 -3.60 5.04 -3.33
CA ALA A 18 -4.25 4.48 -4.50
C ALA A 18 -4.44 2.95 -4.39
N LEU A 19 -3.74 2.31 -3.44
CA LEU A 19 -3.78 0.88 -3.17
C LEU A 19 -4.76 0.50 -2.05
N ILE A 20 -5.55 1.46 -1.55
CA ILE A 20 -6.64 1.15 -0.62
C ILE A 20 -7.69 0.31 -1.35
N ASP A 21 -8.12 -0.78 -0.71
CA ASP A 21 -9.26 -1.56 -1.15
C ASP A 21 -10.55 -0.73 -1.09
N PRO A 22 -11.32 -0.62 -2.20
CA PRO A 22 -12.61 0.08 -2.21
C PRO A 22 -13.61 -0.42 -1.16
N ASN A 23 -13.55 -1.69 -0.79
CA ASN A 23 -14.43 -2.32 0.19
C ASN A 23 -14.02 -1.99 1.64
N LEU A 24 -12.78 -1.54 1.87
CA LEU A 24 -12.29 -1.22 3.21
C LEU A 24 -12.58 0.24 3.58
N THR A 25 -13.54 0.44 4.48
CA THR A 25 -13.85 1.77 5.04
C THR A 25 -13.59 1.80 6.55
N LEU A 26 -12.35 2.15 6.93
CA LEU A 26 -11.96 2.35 8.33
C LEU A 26 -12.35 3.74 8.86
N ILE A 27 -12.33 4.74 7.99
CA ILE A 27 -12.60 6.14 8.32
C ILE A 27 -13.73 6.61 7.41
N ASN A 28 -14.84 7.04 7.99
CA ASN A 28 -16.01 7.58 7.27
C ASN A 28 -16.21 9.07 7.56
N HIS A 29 -15.16 9.86 7.30
CA HIS A 29 -15.19 11.32 7.47
C HIS A 29 -15.21 12.00 6.09
N PRO A 30 -16.04 13.02 5.84
CA PRO A 30 -16.18 13.64 4.52
C PRO A 30 -14.85 14.13 3.92
N LEU A 31 -13.99 14.77 4.72
CA LEU A 31 -12.68 15.23 4.26
C LEU A 31 -11.75 14.08 3.83
N TRP A 32 -11.86 12.94 4.50
CA TRP A 32 -11.08 11.76 4.15
C TRP A 32 -11.56 11.15 2.83
N VAL A 33 -12.88 11.05 2.65
CA VAL A 33 -13.50 10.52 1.43
C VAL A 33 -13.11 11.35 0.20
N VAL A 34 -13.16 12.69 0.30
CA VAL A 34 -12.75 13.59 -0.79
C VAL A 34 -11.28 13.39 -1.20
N PHE A 35 -10.40 13.08 -0.24
CA PHE A 35 -9.00 12.78 -0.51
C PHE A 35 -8.79 11.37 -1.08
N ARG A 36 -9.43 10.37 -0.46
CA ARG A 36 -9.25 8.94 -0.77
C ARG A 36 -9.84 8.56 -2.11
N ASP A 37 -11.08 8.95 -2.39
CA ASP A 37 -11.86 8.40 -3.50
C ASP A 37 -11.21 8.62 -4.87
N PRO A 38 -10.62 9.78 -5.19
CA PRO A 38 -9.90 9.96 -6.44
C PRO A 38 -8.69 9.02 -6.57
N LEU A 39 -7.97 8.77 -5.47
CA LEU A 39 -6.78 7.92 -5.45
C LEU A 39 -7.18 6.45 -5.62
N VAL A 40 -8.19 5.99 -4.87
CA VAL A 40 -8.74 4.63 -5.00
C VAL A 40 -9.32 4.42 -6.39
N TYR A 41 -10.04 5.40 -6.93
CA TYR A 41 -10.58 5.33 -8.27
C TYR A 41 -9.46 5.16 -9.31
N PHE A 42 -8.40 5.97 -9.18
CA PHE A 42 -7.23 5.87 -10.04
C PHE A 42 -6.56 4.50 -9.95
N GLY A 43 -6.29 4.00 -8.74
CA GLY A 43 -5.63 2.71 -8.54
C GLY A 43 -6.47 1.52 -9.04
N TYR A 44 -7.76 1.52 -8.73
CA TYR A 44 -8.63 0.37 -8.98
C TYR A 44 -9.18 0.33 -10.41
N TYR A 45 -9.64 1.46 -10.95
CA TYR A 45 -10.28 1.52 -12.28
C TYR A 45 -9.34 1.92 -13.40
N GLN A 46 -8.20 2.56 -13.11
CA GLN A 46 -7.18 2.91 -14.12
C GLN A 46 -5.89 2.10 -13.92
N ARG A 47 -6.04 0.78 -13.75
CA ARG A 47 -4.93 -0.15 -13.41
C ARG A 47 -3.72 0.00 -14.32
N GLN A 48 -3.92 0.14 -15.63
CA GLN A 48 -2.83 0.30 -16.60
C GLN A 48 -2.02 1.58 -16.32
N ALA A 49 -2.70 2.71 -16.11
CA ALA A 49 -2.05 3.98 -15.77
C ALA A 49 -1.37 3.91 -14.40
N SER A 50 -2.04 3.31 -13.39
CA SER A 50 -1.48 3.11 -12.05
C SER A 50 -0.19 2.29 -12.09
N THR A 51 -0.16 1.19 -12.86
CA THR A 51 1.04 0.36 -13.06
C THR A 51 2.18 1.14 -13.70
N VAL A 52 1.89 1.96 -14.73
CA VAL A 52 2.91 2.81 -15.36
C VAL A 52 3.49 3.81 -14.36
N ILE A 53 2.65 4.48 -13.57
CA ILE A 53 3.12 5.39 -12.51
C ILE A 53 3.97 4.65 -11.48
N PHE A 54 3.54 3.46 -11.04
CA PHE A 54 4.30 2.63 -10.10
C PHE A 54 5.68 2.28 -10.65
N ILE A 55 5.77 1.84 -11.90
CA ILE A 55 7.05 1.53 -12.56
C ILE A 55 7.94 2.77 -12.62
N ILE A 56 7.39 3.94 -12.97
CA ILE A 56 8.15 5.20 -13.00
C ILE A 56 8.68 5.54 -11.60
N LEU A 57 7.84 5.48 -10.56
CA LEU A 57 8.24 5.73 -9.17
C LEU A 57 9.35 4.77 -8.74
N LEU A 58 9.21 3.47 -9.05
CA LEU A 58 10.20 2.44 -8.75
C LEU A 58 11.55 2.75 -9.42
N LEU A 59 11.55 3.04 -10.72
CA LEU A 59 12.77 3.39 -11.46
C LEU A 59 13.43 4.65 -10.90
N LEU A 60 12.65 5.68 -10.56
CA LEU A 60 13.18 6.89 -9.92
C LEU A 60 13.81 6.58 -8.55
N LEU A 61 13.20 5.70 -7.74
CA LEU A 61 13.78 5.26 -6.46
C LEU A 61 15.13 4.58 -6.67
N PHE A 62 15.25 3.69 -7.68
CA PHE A 62 16.52 3.06 -8.03
C PHE A 62 17.58 4.08 -8.49
N LEU A 63 17.19 5.08 -9.28
CA LEU A 63 18.09 6.14 -9.71
C LEU A 63 18.60 6.97 -8.52
N PHE A 64 17.72 7.34 -7.58
CA PHE A 64 18.13 8.03 -6.36
C PHE A 64 19.00 7.16 -5.46
N HIS A 65 18.69 5.87 -5.33
CA HIS A 65 19.52 4.92 -4.60
C HIS A 65 20.94 4.89 -5.18
N TRP A 66 21.07 4.67 -6.49
CA TRP A 66 22.35 4.67 -7.21
C TRP A 66 23.09 6.01 -7.07
N TYR A 67 22.38 7.14 -7.15
CA TYR A 67 22.96 8.46 -6.97
C TYR A 67 23.54 8.65 -5.57
N PHE A 68 22.80 8.27 -4.51
CA PHE A 68 23.25 8.42 -3.13
C PHE A 68 24.40 7.48 -2.78
N THR A 69 24.39 6.24 -3.27
CA THR A 69 25.48 5.30 -3.01
C THR A 69 26.78 5.73 -3.68
N ASN A 70 26.73 6.25 -4.91
CA ASN A 70 27.91 6.81 -5.59
C ASN A 70 28.43 8.10 -4.94
N ASN A 71 27.57 8.85 -4.26
CA ASN A 71 27.90 10.11 -3.61
C ASN A 71 27.86 10.01 -2.07
N TYR A 72 28.13 8.83 -1.49
CA TYR A 72 27.92 8.55 -0.06
C TYR A 72 28.64 9.52 0.89
N LYS A 73 29.78 10.09 0.48
CA LYS A 73 30.52 11.07 1.29
C LYS A 73 29.85 12.45 1.36
N ARG A 74 28.98 12.78 0.39
CA ARG A 74 28.34 14.11 0.29
C ARG A 74 27.04 14.21 1.06
N PHE A 75 26.41 13.08 1.37
CA PHE A 75 25.09 13.02 1.99
C PHE A 75 25.17 12.31 3.35
N SER A 76 24.49 12.87 4.35
CA SER A 76 24.36 12.21 5.64
C SER A 76 23.34 11.08 5.54
N LEU A 77 23.78 9.86 5.87
CA LEU A 77 22.92 8.67 5.94
C LEU A 77 21.69 8.92 6.83
N TRP A 78 21.89 9.52 8.00
CA TRP A 78 20.82 9.81 8.96
C TRP A 78 19.77 10.77 8.42
N LYS A 79 20.16 11.75 7.58
CA LYS A 79 19.18 12.63 6.92
C LYS A 79 18.33 11.86 5.92
N ILE A 80 18.93 10.96 5.14
CA ILE A 80 18.21 10.13 4.17
C ILE A 80 17.23 9.20 4.90
N ILE A 81 17.71 8.50 5.95
CA ILE A 81 16.88 7.63 6.79
C ILE A 81 15.72 8.42 7.40
N GLY A 82 16.00 9.58 8.01
CA GLY A 82 14.97 10.41 8.62
C GLY A 82 13.86 10.82 7.65
N ILE A 83 14.22 11.23 6.42
CA ILE A 83 13.24 11.57 5.39
C ILE A 83 12.41 10.34 5.00
N ILE A 84 13.04 9.18 4.76
CA ILE A 84 12.34 7.94 4.42
C ILE A 84 11.35 7.57 5.54
N SER A 85 11.80 7.55 6.80
CA SER A 85 10.99 7.20 7.95
C SER A 85 9.75 8.09 8.10
N VAL A 86 9.90 9.41 7.94
CA VAL A 86 8.78 10.36 8.04
C VAL A 86 7.66 10.00 7.05
N PHE A 87 8.00 9.72 5.79
CA PHE A 87 6.98 9.36 4.80
C PHE A 87 6.46 7.93 5.00
N SER A 88 7.32 6.97 5.32
CA SER A 88 6.92 5.57 5.50
C SER A 88 5.96 5.35 6.67
N ILE A 89 6.07 6.10 7.77
CA ILE A 89 5.18 5.95 8.94
C ILE A 89 3.73 6.28 8.61
N ILE A 90 3.51 7.24 7.71
CA ILE A 90 2.17 7.72 7.36
C ILE A 90 1.62 7.06 6.09
N SER A 91 2.46 6.41 5.28
CA SER A 91 2.04 5.70 4.06
C SER A 91 1.10 4.53 4.33
N TYR A 92 0.20 4.27 3.39
CA TYR A 92 -0.67 3.10 3.43
C TYR A 92 0.13 1.81 3.15
N PRO A 93 -0.08 0.72 3.94
CA PRO A 93 0.68 -0.52 3.77
C PRO A 93 0.28 -1.29 2.51
N PHE A 94 1.26 -1.61 1.69
CA PHE A 94 1.09 -2.33 0.40
C PHE A 94 0.51 -3.75 0.54
N LEU A 95 0.62 -4.40 1.71
CA LEU A 95 0.23 -5.80 1.95
C LEU A 95 -1.05 -5.93 2.79
N SER A 96 -1.96 -4.96 2.74
CA SER A 96 -3.20 -5.02 3.53
C SER A 96 -4.12 -6.19 3.13
N HIS A 97 -4.10 -6.64 1.88
CA HIS A 97 -4.95 -7.73 1.41
C HIS A 97 -4.59 -9.08 2.05
N ASP A 98 -3.30 -9.35 2.26
CA ASP A 98 -2.84 -10.58 2.93
C ASP A 98 -3.29 -10.64 4.39
N PHE A 99 -3.47 -9.47 5.02
CA PHE A 99 -3.99 -9.41 6.38
C PHE A 99 -5.42 -9.98 6.46
N PHE A 100 -6.29 -9.64 5.50
CA PHE A 100 -7.65 -10.18 5.47
C PHE A 100 -7.68 -11.68 5.16
N ASN A 101 -6.75 -12.19 4.34
CA ASN A 101 -6.56 -13.63 4.15
C ASN A 101 -6.29 -14.34 5.48
N TYR A 102 -5.33 -13.88 6.28
CA TYR A 102 -5.00 -14.51 7.56
C TYR A 102 -6.12 -14.40 8.61
N ILE A 103 -6.82 -13.27 8.66
CA ILE A 103 -7.97 -13.11 9.57
C ILE A 103 -9.09 -14.09 9.15
N PHE A 104 -9.31 -14.28 7.86
CA PHE A 104 -10.29 -15.24 7.38
C PHE A 104 -9.88 -16.68 7.73
N ASP A 105 -8.60 -17.05 7.60
CA ASP A 105 -8.11 -18.37 8.02
C ASP A 105 -8.38 -18.63 9.51
N ALA A 106 -8.20 -17.61 10.36
CA ALA A 106 -8.55 -17.69 11.78
C ALA A 106 -10.07 -17.88 11.97
N LYS A 107 -10.91 -17.24 11.16
CA LYS A 107 -12.37 -17.42 11.15
C LYS A 107 -12.77 -18.84 10.72
N ILE A 108 -12.11 -19.41 9.72
CA ILE A 108 -12.30 -20.80 9.29
C ILE A 108 -12.07 -21.75 10.47
N LEU A 109 -10.99 -21.55 11.22
CA LEU A 109 -10.66 -22.37 12.38
C LEU A 109 -11.63 -22.16 13.56
N THR A 110 -11.94 -20.91 13.90
CA THR A 110 -12.63 -20.56 15.15
C THR A 110 -14.16 -20.55 15.02
N PHE A 111 -14.70 -20.06 13.91
CA PHE A 111 -16.15 -19.94 13.70
C PHE A 111 -16.71 -21.15 12.94
N TYR A 112 -16.04 -21.56 11.86
CA TYR A 112 -16.50 -22.69 11.05
C TYR A 112 -16.02 -24.05 11.56
N GLY A 113 -15.03 -24.08 12.46
CA GLY A 113 -14.47 -25.32 13.01
C GLY A 113 -13.81 -26.19 11.94
N LYS A 114 -13.27 -25.57 10.88
CA LYS A 114 -12.64 -26.24 9.75
C LYS A 114 -11.14 -25.95 9.71
N ASN A 115 -10.41 -26.77 8.96
CA ASN A 115 -9.00 -26.56 8.72
C ASN A 115 -8.79 -25.57 7.55
N PRO A 116 -8.19 -24.38 7.78
CA PRO A 116 -7.93 -23.41 6.69
C PRO A 116 -6.96 -23.94 5.63
N TYR A 117 -6.14 -24.95 5.97
CA TYR A 117 -5.25 -25.60 5.00
C TYR A 117 -5.97 -26.59 4.08
N GLU A 118 -7.20 -27.00 4.40
CA GLU A 118 -8.02 -27.89 3.57
C GLU A 118 -9.11 -27.13 2.80
N LEU A 119 -9.69 -26.10 3.43
CA LEU A 119 -10.75 -25.28 2.85
C LEU A 119 -10.28 -23.84 2.76
N MET A 120 -10.07 -23.36 1.53
CA MET A 120 -9.78 -21.95 1.27
C MET A 120 -11.01 -21.06 1.50
N PRO A 121 -10.82 -19.75 1.74
CA PRO A 121 -11.90 -18.78 1.92
C PRO A 121 -13.01 -18.85 0.87
N GLY A 122 -12.68 -19.08 -0.41
CA GLY A 122 -13.65 -19.18 -1.50
C GLY A 122 -14.73 -20.27 -1.35
N PHE A 123 -14.53 -21.27 -0.48
CA PHE A 123 -15.56 -22.27 -0.16
C PHE A 123 -16.71 -21.72 0.69
N PHE A 124 -16.55 -20.55 1.31
CA PHE A 124 -17.52 -19.90 2.19
C PHE A 124 -18.27 -18.77 1.46
N TYR A 125 -18.82 -19.05 0.28
CA TYR A 125 -19.40 -18.06 -0.66
C TYR A 125 -20.54 -17.18 -0.09
N GLN A 126 -21.15 -17.57 1.02
CA GLN A 126 -22.18 -16.77 1.72
C GLN A 126 -21.58 -15.81 2.76
N ASP A 127 -20.29 -15.92 3.05
CA ASP A 127 -19.62 -15.08 4.04
C ASP A 127 -19.29 -13.71 3.45
N GLU A 128 -19.83 -12.66 4.08
CA GLU A 128 -19.62 -11.27 3.65
C GLU A 128 -18.16 -10.84 3.76
N TRP A 129 -17.34 -11.51 4.57
CA TRP A 129 -15.93 -11.17 4.76
C TRP A 129 -15.08 -11.41 3.50
N LEU A 130 -15.57 -12.23 2.56
CA LEU A 130 -14.90 -12.43 1.28
C LEU A 130 -14.71 -11.11 0.51
N ARG A 131 -15.55 -10.11 0.75
CA ARG A 131 -15.48 -8.79 0.10
C ARG A 131 -14.19 -8.02 0.41
N PHE A 132 -13.46 -8.36 1.48
CA PHE A 132 -12.21 -7.69 1.87
C PHE A 132 -10.95 -8.42 1.38
N MET A 133 -11.11 -9.49 0.62
CA MET A 133 -10.04 -10.41 0.22
C MET A 133 -9.69 -10.32 -1.27
N HIS A 134 -10.30 -9.37 -2.01
CA HIS A 134 -10.27 -9.29 -3.47
C HIS A 134 -9.52 -8.06 -4.00
#